data_AF-A0A4P5W6L0-F1
#
_entry.id   AF-A0A4P5W6L0-F1
#
_cell.length_a   1.000
_cell.length_b   1.000
_cell.length_c   1.000
_cell.angle_alpha   90.00
_cell.angle_beta   90.00
_cell.angle_gamma   90.00
#
_symmetry.space_group_name_H-M   'P 1'
#
loop_
_entity.id
_entity.type
_entity.pdbx_description
1 polymer ?
#
loop_
_entity_poly.entity_id
_entity_poly.type
_entity_poly.pdbx_seq_one_letter_code
_entity_poly.pdbx_strand_id
1 'polypeptide(L)'
;MRLFLLLFGCTSGPAPTVTPPTLDLAVVPGQPDSGDTDDSGEIDDTSSVDTGPPGLGDPCDPTANTCTEGALCCATCCAPTSQPVCTAADVYGACPLPDVYVDEERATSSLLLETVNVPEGSCIAQEACVGGTGDRQVLRFTTTTPNIGTADLILGQPEANPDSFEWSECHAHWHYSGYATFSLYNSAGVSVGSGHKQAFCVRDSEWWTTDVNGDVPVYNCGFQGLSVGWADSYTSNLDCQWVDVTGLPSGEYSLELSLNPEKRFAERDYSNNVLRVPVTLP
;
A
#
# COMPACT_ATOMS: atom_id res chain seq x y z
N MET A 1 30.98 20.34 12.01
CA MET A 1 29.51 20.28 12.02
C MET A 1 29.12 19.09 11.15
N ARG A 2 28.90 17.92 11.77
CA ARG A 2 28.43 16.71 11.08
C ARG A 2 27.01 16.47 11.56
N LEU A 3 26.05 16.60 10.65
CA LEU A 3 24.63 16.33 10.87
C LEU A 3 24.42 14.82 10.77
N PHE A 4 24.10 14.17 11.87
CA PHE A 4 23.61 12.79 11.88
C PHE A 4 22.11 12.85 11.55
N LEU A 5 21.74 12.35 10.38
CA LEU A 5 20.35 12.09 10.02
C LEU A 5 19.99 10.71 10.60
N LEU A 6 19.19 10.68 11.66
CA LEU A 6 18.64 9.45 12.23
C LEU A 6 17.44 9.03 11.38
N LEU A 7 17.65 8.10 10.46
CA LEU A 7 16.57 7.33 9.83
C LEU A 7 16.17 6.23 10.80
N PHE A 8 15.08 6.42 11.54
CA PHE A 8 14.40 5.33 12.25
C PHE A 8 13.55 4.56 11.24
N GLY A 9 14.17 3.57 10.58
CA GLY A 9 13.42 2.53 9.90
C GLY A 9 12.90 1.54 10.94
N CYS A 10 11.62 1.17 10.85
CA CYS A 10 11.07 0.02 11.56
C CYS A 10 11.82 -1.24 11.09
N THR A 11 12.84 -1.66 11.83
CA THR A 11 13.57 -2.90 11.53
C THR A 11 12.83 -4.09 12.12
N SER A 12 12.44 -5.03 11.26
CA SER A 12 11.89 -6.33 11.64
C SER A 12 12.93 -7.18 12.39
N GLY A 13 12.65 -7.48 13.66
CA GLY A 13 13.34 -8.54 14.40
C GLY A 13 12.77 -9.92 14.03
N PRO A 14 13.51 -11.03 14.23
CA PRO A 14 13.02 -12.36 13.91
C PRO A 14 11.89 -12.77 14.87
N ALA A 15 10.80 -13.28 14.30
CA ALA A 15 9.60 -13.69 15.04
C ALA A 15 9.86 -14.88 15.99
N PRO A 16 9.41 -14.82 17.26
CA PRO A 16 9.39 -16.00 18.13
C PRO A 16 8.24 -16.95 17.74
N THR A 17 8.49 -18.26 17.81
CA THR A 17 7.48 -19.29 17.58
C THR A 17 6.55 -19.43 18.79
N VAL A 18 5.25 -19.14 18.62
CA VAL A 18 4.23 -19.36 19.66
C VAL A 18 3.10 -20.23 19.12
N THR A 19 2.83 -21.33 19.81
CA THR A 19 1.68 -22.23 19.59
C THR A 19 0.37 -21.58 20.04
N PRO A 20 -0.73 -21.69 19.26
CA PRO A 20 -1.99 -21.00 19.56
C PRO A 20 -2.76 -21.66 20.73
N PRO A 21 -3.46 -20.88 21.59
CA PRO A 21 -4.37 -21.43 22.60
C PRO A 21 -5.77 -21.70 22.02
N THR A 22 -6.45 -22.70 22.58
CA THR A 22 -7.85 -23.06 22.30
C THR A 22 -8.84 -22.17 23.04
N LEU A 23 -9.87 -21.71 22.34
CA LEU A 23 -10.94 -20.82 22.84
C LEU A 23 -12.09 -21.63 23.45
N ASP A 24 -12.40 -21.39 24.73
CA ASP A 24 -13.64 -21.84 25.37
C ASP A 24 -14.61 -20.65 25.51
N LEU A 25 -15.78 -20.76 24.88
CA LEU A 25 -16.87 -19.78 24.95
C LEU A 25 -17.75 -20.03 26.19
N ALA A 26 -17.81 -19.07 27.10
CA ALA A 26 -18.81 -19.05 28.17
C ALA A 26 -19.90 -18.00 27.88
N VAL A 27 -21.16 -18.46 27.93
CA VAL A 27 -22.39 -17.67 27.80
C VAL A 27 -22.71 -17.00 29.13
N VAL A 28 -23.02 -15.70 29.14
CA VAL A 28 -23.52 -14.97 30.32
C VAL A 28 -25.04 -14.76 30.19
N PRO A 29 -25.86 -15.10 31.21
CA PRO A 29 -27.29 -14.82 31.20
C PRO A 29 -27.59 -13.41 31.75
N GLY A 30 -28.58 -12.74 31.15
CA GLY A 30 -29.03 -11.40 31.53
C GLY A 30 -29.80 -11.33 32.85
N GLN A 31 -29.84 -10.14 33.45
CA GLN A 31 -30.70 -9.80 34.59
C GLN A 31 -31.16 -8.32 34.51
N PRO A 32 -32.37 -7.96 35.01
CA PRO A 32 -33.09 -6.76 34.58
C PRO A 32 -33.01 -5.56 35.54
N ASP A 33 -33.34 -4.41 34.93
CA ASP A 33 -34.00 -3.17 35.36
C ASP A 33 -34.19 -2.82 36.87
N SER A 34 -33.84 -1.58 37.23
CA SER A 34 -34.43 -0.83 38.35
C SER A 34 -34.23 0.67 38.16
N GLY A 35 -35.32 1.44 38.13
CA GLY A 35 -35.34 2.87 37.85
C GLY A 35 -35.12 3.84 39.01
N ASP A 36 -35.16 5.12 38.62
CA ASP A 36 -35.39 6.40 39.33
C ASP A 36 -34.64 6.72 40.63
N THR A 37 -33.89 7.83 40.64
CA THR A 37 -34.39 9.15 41.12
C THR A 37 -33.30 10.22 41.01
N ASP A 38 -33.73 11.45 40.70
CA ASP A 38 -32.94 12.68 40.66
C ASP A 38 -32.42 13.07 42.05
N ASP A 39 -31.13 13.37 42.18
CA ASP A 39 -30.62 14.26 43.24
C ASP A 39 -29.50 15.16 42.71
N SER A 40 -29.62 16.41 43.12
CA SER A 40 -28.89 17.58 42.66
C SER A 40 -27.62 17.82 43.48
N GLY A 41 -26.49 17.96 42.80
CA GLY A 41 -25.43 18.89 43.18
C GLY A 41 -24.43 18.42 44.24
N GLU A 42 -23.36 17.78 43.78
CA GLU A 42 -21.99 18.18 44.08
C GLU A 42 -21.10 17.63 42.95
N ILE A 43 -20.54 18.51 42.10
CA ILE A 43 -19.47 18.11 41.20
C ILE A 43 -18.21 18.11 42.06
N ASP A 44 -17.87 16.95 42.59
CA ASP A 44 -16.50 16.66 43.05
C ASP A 44 -15.61 16.65 41.81
N ASP A 45 -14.97 17.79 41.53
CA ASP A 45 -13.90 17.94 40.54
C ASP A 45 -12.61 17.30 41.05
N THR A 46 -12.71 16.00 41.36
CA THR A 46 -11.58 15.09 41.40
C THR A 46 -11.90 13.95 40.46
N SER A 47 -12.00 14.27 39.16
CA SER A 47 -11.75 13.25 38.15
C SER A 47 -10.37 12.67 38.44
N SER A 48 -10.36 11.48 39.05
CA SER A 48 -9.17 10.66 39.13
C SER A 48 -8.65 10.54 37.71
N VAL A 49 -7.52 11.19 37.41
CA VAL A 49 -6.80 10.97 36.16
C VAL A 49 -6.65 9.47 36.06
N ASP A 50 -7.25 8.88 35.02
CA ASP A 50 -7.13 7.45 34.80
C ASP A 50 -5.64 7.12 34.73
N THR A 51 -5.15 6.40 35.75
CA THR A 51 -3.73 6.04 35.87
C THR A 51 -3.45 4.68 35.23
N GLY A 52 -4.46 4.09 34.57
CA GLY A 52 -4.31 2.90 33.76
C GLY A 52 -3.38 3.13 32.57
N PRO A 53 -2.75 2.07 32.04
CA PRO A 53 -2.05 2.16 30.75
C PRO A 53 -3.06 2.60 29.66
N PRO A 54 -2.61 3.37 28.65
CA PRO A 54 -3.49 3.89 27.60
C PRO A 54 -4.15 2.75 26.81
N GLY A 55 -5.42 2.95 26.47
CA GLY A 55 -6.25 1.99 25.76
C GLY A 55 -6.06 2.05 24.25
N LEU A 56 -6.78 1.19 23.52
CA LEU A 56 -6.73 1.17 22.05
C LEU A 56 -7.12 2.53 21.45
N GLY A 57 -6.29 3.03 20.54
CA GLY A 57 -6.43 4.33 19.88
C GLY A 57 -5.85 5.50 20.67
N ASP A 58 -5.49 5.32 21.94
CA ASP A 58 -4.87 6.37 22.73
C ASP A 58 -3.41 6.58 22.31
N PRO A 59 -2.89 7.83 22.36
CA PRO A 59 -1.48 8.11 22.19
C PRO A 59 -0.62 7.32 23.18
N CYS A 60 0.55 6.87 22.74
CA CYS A 60 1.46 6.09 23.57
C CYS A 60 2.91 6.58 23.46
N ASP A 61 3.70 6.33 24.51
CA ASP A 61 5.14 6.57 24.49
C ASP A 61 5.84 5.35 23.85
N PRO A 62 6.46 5.50 22.67
CA PRO A 62 7.13 4.40 21.99
C PRO A 62 8.35 3.86 22.74
N THR A 63 8.90 4.63 23.68
CA THR A 63 10.05 4.20 24.49
C THR A 63 9.63 3.38 25.71
N ALA A 64 8.44 3.62 26.22
CA ALA A 64 7.88 2.90 27.37
C ALA A 64 7.00 1.71 26.95
N ASN A 65 6.50 1.71 25.70
CA ASN A 65 5.55 0.73 25.16
C ASN A 65 4.39 0.44 26.12
N THR A 66 3.91 1.49 26.80
CA THR A 66 2.84 1.40 27.79
C THR A 66 1.52 1.41 27.04
N CYS A 67 0.92 0.25 26.83
CA CYS A 67 -0.45 0.08 26.33
C CYS A 67 -1.16 -0.96 27.19
N THR A 68 -2.49 -0.99 27.17
CA THR A 68 -3.28 -2.08 27.77
C THR A 68 -2.87 -3.43 27.20
N GLU A 69 -3.04 -4.50 27.98
CA GLU A 69 -2.69 -5.87 27.58
C GLU A 69 -3.32 -6.23 26.20
N GLY A 70 -2.49 -6.78 25.30
CA GLY A 70 -2.89 -7.10 23.92
C GLY A 70 -2.71 -5.98 22.89
N ALA A 71 -2.27 -4.79 23.30
CA ALA A 71 -1.95 -3.67 22.41
C ALA A 71 -0.44 -3.35 22.39
N LEU A 72 0.01 -2.79 21.27
CA LEU A 72 1.37 -2.34 21.01
C LEU A 72 1.37 -0.85 20.69
N CYS A 73 2.42 -0.14 21.09
CA CYS A 73 2.59 1.26 20.73
C CYS A 73 3.13 1.38 19.30
N CYS A 74 2.26 1.65 18.32
CA CYS A 74 2.59 1.60 16.90
C CYS A 74 2.62 3.00 16.28
N ALA A 75 3.69 3.29 15.53
CA ALA A 75 3.78 4.49 14.71
C ALA A 75 3.25 4.22 13.30
N THR A 76 2.50 5.17 12.73
CA THR A 76 2.06 5.07 11.33
C THR A 76 3.26 5.30 10.41
N CYS A 77 3.66 4.26 9.68
CA CYS A 77 4.88 4.31 8.89
C CYS A 77 4.82 5.28 7.69
N CYS A 78 3.62 5.60 7.20
CA CYS A 78 3.41 6.52 6.08
C CYS A 78 3.12 7.97 6.53
N ALA A 79 3.10 8.22 7.83
CA ALA A 79 2.92 9.54 8.41
C ALA A 79 3.98 9.75 9.52
N PRO A 80 5.24 10.04 9.16
CA PRO A 80 6.36 10.10 10.12
C PRO A 80 6.20 11.17 11.22
N THR A 81 5.23 12.08 11.09
CA THR A 81 4.85 13.07 12.10
C THR A 81 3.68 12.64 12.98
N SER A 82 3.05 11.51 12.69
CA SER A 82 1.96 10.97 13.50
C SER A 82 2.48 10.49 14.85
N GLN A 83 1.75 10.81 15.90
CA GLN A 83 2.05 10.28 17.22
C GLN A 83 1.75 8.78 17.24
N PRO A 84 2.63 7.94 17.82
CA PRO A 84 2.34 6.54 18.03
C PRO A 84 1.06 6.38 18.86
N VAL A 85 0.26 5.37 18.52
CA VAL A 85 -0.99 5.05 19.22
C VAL A 85 -1.01 3.58 19.61
N CYS A 86 -1.69 3.26 20.70
CA CYS A 86 -1.91 1.88 21.12
C CYS A 86 -2.82 1.16 20.11
N THR A 87 -2.26 0.18 19.42
CA THR A 87 -2.94 -0.59 18.38
C THR A 87 -2.96 -2.06 18.79
N ALA A 88 -4.05 -2.77 18.51
CA ALA A 88 -4.09 -4.21 18.72
C ALA A 88 -2.97 -4.88 17.92
N ALA A 89 -2.21 -5.77 18.55
CA ALA A 89 -1.18 -6.52 17.84
C ALA A 89 -1.83 -7.37 16.74
N ASP A 90 -1.11 -7.57 15.64
CA ASP A 90 -1.52 -8.52 14.63
C ASP A 90 -1.42 -9.97 15.17
N VAL A 91 -1.83 -10.94 14.34
CA VAL A 91 -1.80 -12.37 14.70
C VAL A 91 -0.39 -12.91 15.02
N TYR A 92 0.66 -12.16 14.70
CA TYR A 92 2.06 -12.50 14.99
C TYR A 92 2.62 -11.74 16.20
N GLY A 93 1.81 -10.92 16.88
CA GLY A 93 2.25 -10.13 18.01
C GLY A 93 3.08 -8.91 17.61
N ALA A 94 2.93 -8.39 16.39
CA ALA A 94 3.62 -7.23 15.86
C ALA A 94 2.65 -6.08 15.54
N CYS A 95 3.19 -4.88 15.31
CA CYS A 95 2.38 -3.77 14.81
C CYS A 95 1.80 -4.14 13.44
N PRO A 96 0.48 -3.92 13.22
CA PRO A 96 -0.14 -4.19 11.94
C PRO A 96 0.50 -3.38 10.79
N LEU A 97 0.77 -4.04 9.66
CA LEU A 97 1.37 -3.43 8.47
C LEU A 97 0.69 -3.96 7.20
N PRO A 98 0.65 -3.16 6.11
CA PRO A 98 0.25 -3.65 4.80
C PRO A 98 1.29 -4.62 4.22
N ASP A 99 0.89 -5.38 3.23
CA ASP A 99 1.74 -6.28 2.45
C ASP A 99 1.18 -6.30 1.03
N VAL A 100 1.81 -5.58 0.10
CA VAL A 100 1.35 -5.50 -1.28
C VAL A 100 2.25 -6.28 -2.22
N TYR A 101 1.65 -6.99 -3.17
CA TYR A 101 2.38 -7.77 -4.16
C TYR A 101 1.78 -7.59 -5.55
N VAL A 102 2.52 -7.97 -6.59
CA VAL A 102 2.00 -7.95 -7.97
C VAL A 102 1.36 -9.30 -8.27
N ASP A 103 0.11 -9.30 -8.71
CA ASP A 103 -0.56 -10.53 -9.14
C ASP A 103 0.00 -11.06 -10.47
N GLU A 104 0.61 -12.25 -10.42
CA GLU A 104 1.26 -12.88 -11.57
C GLU A 104 0.27 -13.31 -12.65
N GLU A 105 -0.89 -13.84 -12.27
CA GLU A 105 -1.88 -14.35 -13.23
C GLU A 105 -2.44 -13.21 -14.09
N ARG A 106 -2.86 -12.10 -13.48
CA ARG A 106 -3.36 -10.91 -14.21
C ARG A 106 -2.27 -10.30 -15.07
N ALA A 107 -1.03 -10.21 -14.60
CA ALA A 107 0.07 -9.67 -15.39
C ALA A 107 0.38 -10.53 -16.62
N THR A 108 0.55 -11.84 -16.44
CA THR A 108 0.94 -12.78 -17.50
C THR A 108 -0.18 -12.99 -18.53
N SER A 109 -1.43 -13.15 -18.09
CA SER A 109 -2.58 -13.43 -18.97
C SER A 109 -3.01 -12.25 -19.84
N SER A 110 -2.57 -11.03 -19.52
CA SER A 110 -2.93 -9.80 -20.23
C SER A 110 -1.80 -9.21 -21.07
N LEU A 111 -0.68 -9.92 -21.19
CA LEU A 111 0.44 -9.52 -22.06
C LEU A 111 -0.02 -9.39 -23.51
N LEU A 112 0.21 -8.21 -24.09
CA LEU A 112 -0.14 -7.93 -25.47
C LEU A 112 0.92 -7.02 -26.11
N LEU A 113 1.52 -7.50 -27.20
CA LEU A 113 2.33 -6.66 -28.07
C LEU A 113 1.40 -5.93 -29.06
N GLU A 114 1.45 -4.61 -29.07
CA GLU A 114 0.61 -3.78 -29.92
C GLU A 114 1.41 -2.63 -30.54
N THR A 115 1.02 -2.22 -31.75
CA THR A 115 1.43 -0.93 -32.32
C THR A 115 0.40 0.13 -31.96
N VAL A 116 0.82 1.15 -31.22
CA VAL A 116 -0.01 2.31 -30.88
C VAL A 116 0.46 3.53 -31.66
N ASN A 117 -0.46 4.39 -32.08
CA ASN A 117 -0.12 5.69 -32.66
C ASN A 117 -0.07 6.74 -31.55
N VAL A 118 1.01 7.51 -31.46
CA VAL A 118 1.24 8.52 -30.44
C VAL A 118 1.32 9.91 -31.08
N PRO A 119 0.21 10.65 -31.13
CA PRO A 119 0.20 12.02 -31.63
C PRO A 119 1.04 12.96 -30.77
N GLU A 120 1.60 14.00 -31.38
CA GLU A 120 2.19 15.13 -30.66
C GLU A 120 1.15 15.78 -29.73
N GLY A 121 1.56 16.10 -28.51
CA GLY A 121 0.69 16.69 -27.49
C GLY A 121 -0.35 15.74 -26.89
N SER A 122 -0.38 14.46 -27.27
CA SER A 122 -1.20 13.45 -26.59
C SER A 122 -0.74 13.23 -25.15
N CYS A 123 -1.64 12.75 -24.29
CA CYS A 123 -1.29 12.43 -22.91
C CYS A 123 -0.19 11.37 -22.79
N ILE A 124 -0.21 10.38 -23.68
CA ILE A 124 0.87 9.40 -23.84
C ILE A 124 2.23 10.07 -24.02
N ALA A 125 2.31 11.14 -24.82
CA ALA A 125 3.55 11.89 -25.04
C ALA A 125 3.88 12.83 -23.87
N GLN A 126 2.88 13.50 -23.29
CA GLN A 126 3.07 14.44 -22.17
C GLN A 126 3.55 13.75 -20.89
N GLU A 127 2.99 12.58 -20.59
CA GLU A 127 3.37 11.73 -19.45
C GLU A 127 4.59 10.83 -19.78
N ALA A 128 5.24 11.06 -20.93
CA ALA A 128 6.44 10.35 -21.38
C ALA A 128 6.29 8.82 -21.43
N CYS A 129 5.09 8.29 -21.67
CA CYS A 129 4.78 6.86 -21.62
C CYS A 129 5.46 6.02 -22.71
N VAL A 130 6.11 6.68 -23.67
CA VAL A 130 6.89 6.12 -24.77
C VAL A 130 8.09 7.01 -25.05
N GLY A 131 9.11 6.48 -25.74
CA GLY A 131 10.32 7.22 -26.10
C GLY A 131 10.17 8.21 -27.25
N GLY A 132 8.97 8.40 -27.82
CA GLY A 132 8.73 9.34 -28.91
C GLY A 132 7.31 9.29 -29.49
N THR A 133 7.02 10.17 -30.44
CA THR A 133 5.73 10.23 -31.16
C THR A 133 5.71 9.32 -32.40
N GLY A 134 4.54 9.22 -33.03
CA GLY A 134 4.30 8.36 -34.19
C GLY A 134 3.92 6.93 -33.80
N ASP A 135 4.12 5.97 -34.69
CA ASP A 135 3.83 4.57 -34.42
C ASP A 135 4.89 3.99 -33.47
N ARG A 136 4.44 3.45 -32.35
CA ARG A 136 5.27 2.85 -31.29
C ARG A 136 4.85 1.41 -31.08
N GLN A 137 5.81 0.50 -30.93
CA GLN A 137 5.52 -0.84 -30.40
C GLN A 137 5.57 -0.81 -28.88
N VAL A 138 4.53 -1.31 -28.25
CA VAL A 138 4.39 -1.35 -26.80
C VAL A 138 4.02 -2.76 -26.34
N LEU A 139 4.59 -3.17 -25.22
CA LEU A 139 4.21 -4.39 -24.51
C LEU A 139 3.28 -4.02 -23.36
N ARG A 140 1.98 -4.25 -23.54
CA ARG A 140 0.94 -4.00 -22.53
C ARG A 140 0.85 -5.14 -21.54
N PHE A 141 0.41 -4.82 -20.32
CA PHE A 141 0.16 -5.78 -19.24
C PHE A 141 -0.74 -5.14 -18.19
N THR A 142 -1.55 -5.92 -17.49
CA THR A 142 -2.30 -5.46 -16.32
C THR A 142 -1.40 -5.50 -15.09
N THR A 143 -1.50 -4.49 -14.23
CA THR A 143 -0.87 -4.49 -12.91
C THR A 143 -1.97 -4.47 -11.86
N THR A 144 -2.17 -5.61 -11.19
CA THR A 144 -3.07 -5.74 -10.04
C THR A 144 -2.23 -5.92 -8.80
N THR A 145 -2.50 -5.11 -7.77
CA THR A 145 -1.71 -5.03 -6.54
C THR A 145 -2.61 -5.24 -5.32
N PRO A 146 -2.75 -6.47 -4.83
CA PRO A 146 -3.56 -6.75 -3.64
C PRO A 146 -2.81 -6.43 -2.35
N ASN A 147 -3.53 -5.98 -1.32
CA ASN A 147 -3.02 -5.89 0.05
C ASN A 147 -3.45 -7.13 0.86
N ILE A 148 -2.48 -7.99 1.20
CA ILE A 148 -2.65 -9.20 2.02
C ILE A 148 -2.08 -9.05 3.43
N GLY A 149 -1.78 -7.81 3.82
CA GLY A 149 -1.24 -7.48 5.13
C GLY A 149 -2.27 -7.61 6.24
N THR A 150 -1.91 -7.07 7.41
CA THR A 150 -2.78 -7.04 8.58
C THR A 150 -3.33 -5.64 8.87
N ALA A 151 -2.96 -4.65 8.05
CA ALA A 151 -3.46 -3.29 8.06
C ALA A 151 -3.56 -2.69 6.66
N ASP A 152 -4.36 -1.64 6.55
CA ASP A 152 -4.47 -0.86 5.33
C ASP A 152 -3.13 -0.17 5.01
N LEU A 153 -2.83 -0.05 3.73
CA LEU A 153 -1.85 0.90 3.26
C LEU A 153 -2.50 2.28 3.28
N ILE A 154 -2.02 3.20 4.12
CA ILE A 154 -2.53 4.57 4.18
C ILE A 154 -1.50 5.52 3.59
N LEU A 155 -1.75 6.06 2.40
CA LEU A 155 -0.86 7.05 1.76
C LEU A 155 -1.29 8.49 2.07
N GLY A 156 -2.58 8.67 2.39
CA GLY A 156 -3.14 9.92 2.89
C GLY A 156 -3.67 10.85 1.81
N GLN A 157 -3.87 12.12 2.20
CA GLN A 157 -4.30 13.18 1.28
C GLN A 157 -3.09 13.78 0.56
N PRO A 158 -3.13 13.97 -0.77
CA PRO A 158 -2.07 14.62 -1.53
C PRO A 158 -1.66 15.98 -0.96
N GLU A 159 -2.61 16.77 -0.49
CA GLU A 159 -2.37 18.11 0.07
C GLU A 159 -1.54 18.07 1.36
N ALA A 160 -1.59 16.97 2.11
CA ALA A 160 -0.83 16.79 3.34
C ALA A 160 0.60 16.28 3.07
N ASN A 161 0.85 15.70 1.89
CA ASN A 161 2.09 15.00 1.53
C ASN A 161 2.60 15.42 0.13
N PRO A 162 2.85 16.72 -0.12
CA PRO A 162 3.13 17.22 -1.47
C PRO A 162 4.40 16.65 -2.13
N ASP A 163 5.34 16.10 -1.35
CA ASP A 163 6.57 15.47 -1.86
C ASP A 163 6.35 14.01 -2.32
N SER A 164 5.19 13.43 -2.02
CA SER A 164 4.84 12.04 -2.33
C SER A 164 3.80 11.90 -3.43
N PHE A 165 3.15 13.01 -3.82
CA PHE A 165 2.09 13.01 -4.82
C PHE A 165 2.38 14.01 -5.94
N GLU A 166 2.08 13.59 -7.16
CA GLU A 166 2.22 14.40 -8.37
C GLU A 166 0.89 14.50 -9.12
N TRP A 167 0.54 15.71 -9.57
CA TRP A 167 -0.73 15.95 -10.25
C TRP A 167 -0.62 15.54 -11.72
N SER A 168 -1.50 14.65 -12.17
CA SER A 168 -1.64 14.35 -13.59
C SER A 168 -2.72 15.24 -14.21
N GLU A 169 -2.31 16.18 -15.05
CA GLU A 169 -3.25 16.97 -15.87
C GLU A 169 -4.04 16.10 -16.85
N CYS A 170 -3.43 15.01 -17.29
CA CYS A 170 -4.04 14.07 -18.23
C CYS A 170 -5.14 13.22 -17.63
N HIS A 171 -5.06 12.92 -16.33
CA HIS A 171 -6.05 12.12 -15.62
C HIS A 171 -6.87 12.91 -14.61
N ALA A 172 -6.56 14.20 -14.43
CA ALA A 172 -7.20 15.12 -13.50
C ALA A 172 -7.28 14.58 -12.06
N HIS A 173 -6.23 13.91 -11.61
CA HIS A 173 -6.09 13.44 -10.23
C HIS A 173 -4.62 13.27 -9.83
N TRP A 174 -4.39 13.16 -8.52
CA TRP A 174 -3.08 12.94 -7.92
C TRP A 174 -2.61 11.49 -8.07
N HIS A 175 -1.31 11.31 -8.30
CA HIS A 175 -0.63 10.03 -8.36
C HIS A 175 0.42 9.95 -7.25
N TYR A 176 0.48 8.84 -6.52
CA TYR A 176 1.54 8.59 -5.55
C TYR A 176 2.83 8.17 -6.27
N SER A 177 3.90 8.95 -6.10
CA SER A 177 5.19 8.75 -6.73
C SER A 177 5.94 7.55 -6.14
N GLY A 178 6.48 6.70 -7.02
CA GLY A 178 7.32 5.56 -6.60
C GLY A 178 6.51 4.35 -6.09
N TYR A 179 5.21 4.27 -6.40
CA TYR A 179 4.39 3.12 -6.06
C TYR A 179 4.84 1.85 -6.79
N ALA A 180 5.09 1.97 -8.10
CA ALA A 180 5.50 0.86 -8.94
C ALA A 180 6.46 1.30 -10.04
N THR A 181 7.33 0.39 -10.47
CA THR A 181 8.22 0.58 -11.62
C THR A 181 8.14 -0.63 -12.54
N PHE A 182 8.24 -0.38 -13.85
CA PHE A 182 8.25 -1.42 -14.87
C PHE A 182 9.58 -1.36 -15.60
N SER A 183 10.24 -2.49 -15.76
CA SER A 183 11.53 -2.58 -16.46
C SER A 183 11.54 -3.78 -17.39
N LEU A 184 12.19 -3.64 -18.55
CA LEU A 184 12.42 -4.75 -19.47
C LEU A 184 13.92 -5.04 -19.52
N TYR A 185 14.28 -6.29 -19.28
CA TYR A 185 15.65 -6.78 -19.31
C TYR A 185 15.86 -7.70 -20.49
N ASN A 186 17.01 -7.60 -21.14
CA ASN A 186 17.43 -8.57 -22.16
C ASN A 186 18.03 -9.85 -21.52
N SER A 187 18.38 -10.83 -22.35
CA SER A 187 19.00 -12.09 -21.90
C SER A 187 20.33 -11.96 -21.15
N ALA A 188 21.00 -10.81 -21.25
CA ALA A 188 22.21 -10.49 -20.50
C ALA A 188 21.92 -9.84 -19.13
N GLY A 189 20.65 -9.66 -18.76
CA GLY A 189 20.24 -8.98 -17.53
C GLY A 189 20.41 -7.46 -17.56
N VAL A 190 20.57 -6.88 -18.76
CA VAL A 190 20.68 -5.42 -18.92
C VAL A 190 19.30 -4.83 -19.16
N SER A 191 18.96 -3.76 -18.44
CA SER A 191 17.73 -2.99 -18.68
C SER A 191 17.81 -2.33 -20.06
N VAL A 192 16.82 -2.61 -20.90
CA VAL A 192 16.71 -2.14 -22.29
C VAL A 192 15.44 -1.33 -22.53
N GLY A 193 14.59 -1.22 -21.52
CA GLY A 193 13.37 -0.43 -21.54
C GLY A 193 12.83 -0.24 -20.12
N SER A 194 12.07 0.83 -19.93
CA SER A 194 11.36 1.10 -18.68
C SER A 194 9.95 1.57 -18.99
N GLY A 195 8.99 1.19 -18.15
CA GLY A 195 7.71 1.89 -18.08
C GLY A 195 7.95 3.27 -17.49
N HIS A 196 7.37 4.29 -18.12
CA HIS A 196 7.63 5.67 -17.75
C HIS A 196 6.59 6.24 -16.78
N LYS A 197 5.47 5.54 -16.55
CA LYS A 197 4.48 5.87 -15.52
C LYS A 197 4.85 5.16 -14.22
N GLN A 198 5.51 5.88 -13.33
CA GLN A 198 5.98 5.38 -12.02
C GLN A 198 5.12 5.90 -10.85
N ALA A 199 4.00 6.54 -11.19
CA ALA A 199 3.08 7.14 -10.25
C ALA A 199 1.64 6.77 -10.61
N PHE A 200 0.85 6.46 -9.59
CA PHE A 200 -0.51 5.92 -9.74
C PHE A 200 -1.43 6.47 -8.67
N CYS A 201 -2.72 6.62 -8.98
CA CYS A 201 -3.72 6.74 -7.92
C CYS A 201 -3.90 5.37 -7.25
N VAL A 202 -3.54 5.24 -5.98
CA VAL A 202 -3.70 4.00 -5.21
C VAL A 202 -5.05 4.02 -4.50
N ARG A 203 -5.91 3.06 -4.84
CA ARG A 203 -7.29 2.99 -4.33
C ARG A 203 -7.81 1.56 -4.25
N ASP A 204 -8.95 1.43 -3.57
CA ASP A 204 -9.74 0.20 -3.52
C ASP A 204 -10.49 -0.01 -4.85
N SER A 205 -9.81 -0.60 -5.85
CA SER A 205 -10.35 -0.78 -7.20
C SER A 205 -11.18 -2.06 -7.35
N GLU A 206 -10.72 -3.18 -6.80
CA GLU A 206 -11.44 -4.46 -6.83
C GLU A 206 -11.33 -5.21 -5.51
N TRP A 207 -12.41 -5.90 -5.12
CA TRP A 207 -12.41 -6.82 -3.98
C TRP A 207 -11.55 -8.04 -4.32
N TRP A 208 -10.56 -8.36 -3.47
CA TRP A 208 -9.59 -9.41 -3.76
C TRP A 208 -9.83 -10.71 -2.98
N THR A 209 -10.05 -10.63 -1.67
CA THR A 209 -10.31 -11.82 -0.83
C THR A 209 -11.47 -11.61 0.14
N THR A 210 -12.21 -12.69 0.40
CA THR A 210 -13.34 -12.74 1.33
C THR A 210 -12.95 -13.03 2.78
N ASP A 211 -11.65 -13.26 3.06
CA ASP A 211 -11.17 -13.64 4.39
C ASP A 211 -11.12 -12.47 5.39
N VAL A 212 -11.44 -11.27 4.93
CA VAL A 212 -11.60 -10.06 5.75
C VAL A 212 -13.00 -9.47 5.56
N ASN A 213 -13.61 -9.02 6.67
CA ASN A 213 -14.91 -8.36 6.65
C ASN A 213 -14.74 -6.92 6.12
N GLY A 214 -15.42 -6.55 5.03
CA GLY A 214 -15.56 -5.14 4.62
C GLY A 214 -15.50 -4.89 3.12
N ASP A 215 -16.52 -5.29 2.37
CA ASP A 215 -16.66 -5.09 0.91
C ASP A 215 -16.99 -3.66 0.47
N VAL A 216 -16.74 -2.68 1.35
CA VAL A 216 -16.94 -1.26 1.07
C VAL A 216 -15.59 -0.59 0.83
N PRO A 217 -15.37 0.01 -0.35
CA PRO A 217 -14.12 0.69 -0.65
C PRO A 217 -13.98 1.94 0.24
N VAL A 218 -12.80 2.11 0.84
CA VAL A 218 -12.45 3.21 1.74
C VAL A 218 -11.59 4.25 1.00
N TYR A 219 -10.59 3.78 0.26
CA TYR A 219 -9.59 4.65 -0.37
C TYR A 219 -9.95 4.99 -1.82
N ASN A 220 -9.63 6.22 -2.21
CA ASN A 220 -9.85 6.76 -3.56
C ASN A 220 -8.77 7.79 -3.92
N CYS A 221 -8.81 8.37 -5.13
CA CYS A 221 -7.74 9.27 -5.57
C CYS A 221 -7.59 10.57 -4.77
N GLY A 222 -8.55 10.94 -3.91
CA GLY A 222 -8.46 12.07 -2.99
C GLY A 222 -7.94 11.71 -1.59
N PHE A 223 -8.14 10.47 -1.13
CA PHE A 223 -7.53 9.93 0.08
C PHE A 223 -7.00 8.53 -0.25
N GLN A 224 -5.71 8.48 -0.59
CA GLN A 224 -5.12 7.31 -1.22
C GLN A 224 -4.62 6.30 -0.21
N GLY A 225 -4.70 5.05 -0.62
CA GLY A 225 -4.42 3.89 0.20
C GLY A 225 -5.02 2.63 -0.40
N LEU A 226 -4.83 1.52 0.29
CA LEU A 226 -5.34 0.22 -0.13
C LEU A 226 -5.75 -0.59 1.09
N SER A 227 -7.04 -0.86 1.20
CA SER A 227 -7.63 -1.61 2.29
C SER A 227 -7.13 -3.05 2.31
N VAL A 228 -7.04 -3.66 3.50
CA VAL A 228 -6.76 -5.11 3.59
C VAL A 228 -7.84 -5.88 2.80
N GLY A 229 -7.41 -6.82 1.96
CA GLY A 229 -8.29 -7.64 1.15
C GLY A 229 -8.83 -6.99 -0.12
N TRP A 230 -8.40 -5.75 -0.41
CA TRP A 230 -8.64 -5.07 -1.68
C TRP A 230 -7.39 -5.13 -2.56
N ALA A 231 -7.61 -4.91 -3.86
CA ALA A 231 -6.54 -4.69 -4.82
C ALA A 231 -6.75 -3.39 -5.59
N ASP A 232 -5.64 -2.72 -5.88
CA ASP A 232 -5.60 -1.66 -6.87
C ASP A 232 -5.18 -2.23 -8.23
N SER A 233 -5.90 -1.87 -9.29
CA SER A 233 -5.86 -2.59 -10.56
C SER A 233 -5.82 -1.62 -11.75
N TYR A 234 -4.71 -1.65 -12.47
CA TYR A 234 -4.48 -0.91 -13.72
C TYR A 234 -4.46 -1.89 -14.88
N THR A 235 -5.56 -1.94 -15.63
CA THR A 235 -5.79 -2.87 -16.72
C THR A 235 -5.00 -2.51 -17.99
N SER A 236 -4.60 -3.51 -18.77
CA SER A 236 -3.73 -3.36 -19.95
C SER A 236 -4.29 -2.44 -21.05
N ASN A 237 -5.59 -2.13 -21.04
CA ASN A 237 -6.23 -1.19 -21.95
C ASN A 237 -6.04 0.29 -21.56
N LEU A 238 -5.53 0.59 -20.36
CA LEU A 238 -5.23 1.95 -19.95
C LEU A 238 -4.04 2.51 -20.73
N ASP A 239 -4.04 3.82 -20.94
CA ASP A 239 -2.88 4.50 -21.45
C ASP A 239 -1.73 4.41 -20.46
N CYS A 240 -0.51 4.30 -20.99
CA CYS A 240 0.74 4.17 -20.24
C CYS A 240 0.92 2.88 -19.46
N GLN A 241 -0.01 1.93 -19.60
CA GLN A 241 0.04 0.64 -18.96
C GLN A 241 0.80 -0.38 -19.84
N TRP A 242 2.06 -0.04 -20.11
CA TRP A 242 2.97 -0.78 -21.00
C TRP A 242 4.45 -0.42 -20.77
N VAL A 243 5.35 -1.16 -21.42
CA VAL A 243 6.73 -0.75 -21.70
C VAL A 243 6.86 -0.48 -23.21
N ASP A 244 7.50 0.63 -23.59
CA ASP A 244 7.84 0.91 -24.99
C ASP A 244 8.99 -0.03 -25.44
N VAL A 245 8.72 -0.84 -26.45
CA VAL A 245 9.67 -1.82 -27.02
C VAL A 245 10.08 -1.46 -28.45
N THR A 246 9.79 -0.24 -28.87
CA THR A 246 10.09 0.23 -30.23
C THR A 246 11.58 0.12 -30.55
N GLY A 247 11.89 -0.59 -31.64
CA GLY A 247 13.26 -0.75 -32.12
C GLY A 247 14.09 -1.81 -31.39
N LEU A 248 13.52 -2.50 -30.38
CA LEU A 248 14.16 -3.67 -29.79
C LEU A 248 14.17 -4.84 -30.79
N PRO A 249 15.26 -5.61 -30.87
CA PRO A 249 15.32 -6.78 -31.74
C PRO A 249 14.42 -7.92 -31.22
N SER A 250 14.00 -8.79 -32.12
CA SER A 250 13.38 -10.08 -31.78
C SER A 250 14.27 -10.88 -30.81
N GLY A 251 13.66 -11.54 -29.83
CA GLY A 251 14.39 -12.33 -28.84
C GLY A 251 13.68 -12.48 -27.50
N GLU A 252 14.41 -13.06 -26.54
CA GLU A 252 13.93 -13.31 -25.19
C GLU A 252 14.28 -12.14 -24.24
N TYR A 253 13.28 -11.74 -23.47
CA TYR A 253 13.32 -10.66 -22.50
C TYR A 253 12.67 -11.08 -21.18
N SER A 254 12.86 -10.28 -20.14
CA SER A 254 12.15 -10.40 -18.88
C SER A 254 11.53 -9.05 -18.53
N LEU A 255 10.20 -9.02 -18.44
CA LEU A 255 9.45 -7.91 -17.87
C LEU A 255 9.50 -8.02 -16.35
N GLU A 256 9.94 -6.96 -15.68
CA GLU A 256 9.96 -6.84 -14.23
C GLU A 256 8.95 -5.78 -13.79
N LEU A 257 8.07 -6.15 -12.87
CA LEU A 257 7.16 -5.26 -12.18
C LEU A 257 7.62 -5.22 -10.72
N SER A 258 8.01 -4.04 -10.23
CA SER A 258 8.48 -3.86 -8.85
C SER A 258 7.61 -2.85 -8.11
N LEU A 259 7.03 -3.25 -6.98
CA LEU A 259 6.29 -2.38 -6.07
C LEU A 259 7.18 -1.82 -4.99
N ASN A 260 6.93 -0.58 -4.60
CA ASN A 260 7.63 0.11 -3.51
C ASN A 260 9.17 -0.10 -3.52
N PRO A 261 9.85 0.03 -4.68
CA PRO A 261 11.25 -0.38 -4.80
C PRO A 261 12.18 0.46 -3.90
N GLU A 262 11.79 1.71 -3.62
CA GLU A 262 12.51 2.63 -2.73
C GLU A 262 12.11 2.50 -1.25
N LYS A 263 11.15 1.62 -0.92
CA LYS A 263 10.60 1.44 0.43
C LYS A 263 10.08 2.74 1.04
N ARG A 264 9.32 3.51 0.25
CA ARG A 264 8.69 4.79 0.65
C ARG A 264 7.60 4.60 1.69
N PHE A 265 7.00 3.41 1.75
CA PHE A 265 6.11 2.99 2.83
C PHE A 265 6.58 1.67 3.46
N ALA A 266 6.18 1.44 4.71
CA ALA A 266 6.50 0.21 5.41
C ALA A 266 5.55 -0.92 4.98
N GLU A 267 6.12 -2.10 4.83
CA GLU A 267 5.39 -3.32 4.54
C GLU A 267 5.86 -4.44 5.47
N ARG A 268 4.98 -5.41 5.69
CA ARG A 268 5.26 -6.58 6.50
C ARG A 268 6.28 -7.51 5.81
N ASP A 269 6.13 -7.69 4.50
CA ASP A 269 7.03 -8.44 3.65
C ASP A 269 7.38 -7.58 2.43
N TYR A 270 8.63 -7.66 1.98
CA TYR A 270 9.11 -7.01 0.76
C TYR A 270 9.54 -8.03 -0.29
N SER A 271 9.54 -9.33 0.06
CA SER A 271 10.09 -10.40 -0.76
C SER A 271 9.20 -10.77 -1.96
N ASN A 272 7.94 -10.35 -1.90
CA ASN A 272 6.88 -10.52 -2.90
C ASN A 272 6.61 -9.26 -3.74
N ASN A 273 7.35 -8.16 -3.53
CA ASN A 273 7.17 -6.91 -4.27
C ASN A 273 7.65 -6.95 -5.73
N VAL A 274 8.42 -7.97 -6.12
CA VAL A 274 9.03 -8.06 -7.45
C VAL A 274 8.52 -9.28 -8.19
N LEU A 275 7.87 -9.05 -9.33
CA LEU A 275 7.48 -10.08 -10.28
C LEU A 275 8.35 -9.98 -11.54
N ARG A 276 8.86 -11.12 -12.03
CA ARG A 276 9.55 -11.21 -13.33
C ARG A 276 8.84 -12.20 -14.25
N VAL A 277 8.42 -11.71 -15.40
CA VAL A 277 7.71 -12.49 -16.42
C VAL A 277 8.61 -12.63 -17.66
N PRO A 278 8.86 -13.86 -18.17
CA PRO A 278 9.55 -14.04 -19.44
C PRO A 278 8.67 -13.60 -20.61
N VAL A 279 9.24 -12.89 -21.58
CA VAL A 279 8.54 -12.37 -22.76
C VAL A 279 9.39 -12.57 -24.00
N THR A 280 8.78 -13.05 -25.08
CA THR A 280 9.43 -13.18 -26.39
C THR A 280 8.89 -12.10 -27.33
N LEU A 281 9.78 -11.25 -27.85
CA LEU A 281 9.43 -10.29 -28.91
C LEU A 281 9.64 -10.95 -30.29
N PRO A 282 8.66 -10.88 -31.22
CA PRO A 282 8.72 -11.54 -32.52
C PRO A 282 9.69 -10.87 -33.51
#